data_AF-A0A6L4ACA0-F1
#
_entry.id   AF-A0A6L4ACA0-F1
#
_cell.length_a   1.000
_cell.length_b   1.000
_cell.length_c   1.000
_cell.angle_alpha   90.00
_cell.angle_beta   90.00
_cell.angle_gamma   90.00
#
_symmetry.space_group_name_H-M   'P 1'
#
loop_
_entity.id
_entity.type
_entity.pdbx_description
1 polymer ?
#
loop_
_entity_poly.entity_id
_entity_poly.type
_entity_poly.pdbx_seq_one_letter_code
_entity_poly.pdbx_strand_id
1 'polypeptide(L)'
;MDASLVGGLVFVVVALWMMVVYQNNKARRMLEKWAAENGYQLTDMTRCGWNTGPFEALSKRSPPVYKIALENERGRVQEAWAVCGEGGFRLDKIQPNPHLVIVVWDDEYKEGYRRRI
;
A
#
# COMPACT_ATOMS: atom_id res chain seq x y z
N MET A 1 32.47 -2.16 -24.11
CA MET A 1 31.72 -1.72 -22.91
C MET A 1 32.70 -1.72 -21.76
N ASP A 2 33.09 -0.54 -21.29
CA ASP A 2 34.10 -0.39 -20.25
C ASP A 2 33.58 -0.96 -18.92
N ALA A 3 34.41 -1.68 -18.18
CA ALA A 3 34.05 -2.30 -16.89
C ALA A 3 33.46 -1.27 -15.89
N SER A 4 33.86 0.00 -16.02
CA SER A 4 33.36 1.15 -15.27
C SER A 4 31.89 1.47 -15.54
N LEU A 5 31.43 1.32 -16.80
CA LEU A 5 30.03 1.52 -17.19
C LEU A 5 29.14 0.38 -16.67
N VAL A 6 29.64 -0.86 -16.72
CA VAL A 6 28.93 -2.03 -16.17
C VAL A 6 28.84 -1.94 -14.65
N GLY A 7 29.93 -1.59 -13.98
CA GLY A 7 29.94 -1.40 -12.52
C GLY A 7 29.00 -0.28 -12.07
N GLY A 8 28.99 0.85 -12.78
CA GLY A 8 28.07 1.96 -12.53
C GLY A 8 26.60 1.54 -12.69
N LEU A 9 26.27 0.79 -13.74
CA LEU A 9 24.90 0.34 -13.99
C LEU A 9 24.42 -0.66 -12.94
N VAL A 10 25.27 -1.61 -12.54
CA VAL A 10 24.98 -2.55 -11.45
C VAL A 10 24.72 -1.79 -10.14
N PHE A 11 25.54 -0.80 -9.81
CA PHE A 11 25.35 0.00 -8.61
C PHE A 11 23.99 0.74 -8.61
N VAL A 12 23.61 1.35 -9.74
CA VAL A 12 22.32 2.04 -9.88
C VAL A 12 21.15 1.07 -9.70
N VAL A 13 21.21 -0.11 -10.34
CA VAL A 13 20.16 -1.13 -10.21
C VAL A 13 20.02 -1.60 -8.77
N VAL A 14 21.14 -1.86 -8.09
CA VAL A 14 21.16 -2.27 -6.67
C VAL A 14 20.62 -1.17 -5.76
N ALA A 15 20.99 0.09 -5.99
CA ALA A 15 20.51 1.23 -5.21
C ALA A 15 18.99 1.42 -5.37
N LEU A 16 18.47 1.31 -6.59
CA LEU A 16 17.02 1.38 -6.86
C LEU A 16 16.28 0.22 -6.17
N TRP A 17 16.83 -0.99 -6.22
CA TRP A 17 16.27 -2.15 -5.54
C TRP A 17 16.21 -1.94 -4.02
N MET A 18 17.30 -1.48 -3.41
CA MET A 18 17.33 -1.16 -1.97
C MET A 18 16.30 -0.09 -1.61
N MET A 19 16.14 0.93 -2.45
CA MET A 19 15.14 1.99 -2.23
C MET A 19 13.71 1.44 -2.23
N VAL A 20 13.39 0.52 -3.15
CA VAL A 20 12.07 -0.13 -3.22
C VAL A 20 11.83 -1.01 -1.99
N VAL A 21 12.83 -1.81 -1.60
CA VAL A 21 12.75 -2.68 -0.41
C VAL A 21 12.57 -1.84 0.85
N TYR A 22 13.30 -0.74 0.99
CA TYR A 22 13.18 0.17 2.12
C TYR A 22 11.77 0.78 2.23
N GLN A 23 11.21 1.24 1.10
CA GLN A 23 9.85 1.78 1.07
C GLN A 23 8.80 0.73 1.43
N ASN A 24 8.92 -0.49 0.90
CA ASN A 24 8.01 -1.58 1.22
C ASN A 24 8.08 -1.96 2.71
N ASN A 25 9.29 -2.04 3.29
CA ASN A 25 9.46 -2.34 4.72
C ASN A 25 8.88 -1.24 5.61
N LYS A 26 9.03 0.03 5.22
CA LYS A 26 8.42 1.16 5.92
C LYS A 26 6.90 1.07 5.89
N ALA A 27 6.30 0.82 4.72
CA ALA A 27 4.86 0.65 4.58
C ALA A 27 4.33 -0.53 5.39
N ARG A 28 5.03 -1.68 5.34
CA ARG A 28 4.70 -2.87 6.12
C ARG A 28 4.62 -2.56 7.61
N ARG A 29 5.62 -1.89 8.18
CA ARG A 29 5.61 -1.52 9.61
C ARG A 29 4.43 -0.61 9.98
N MET A 30 4.05 0.30 9.10
CA MET A 30 2.90 1.18 9.33
C MET A 30 1.59 0.39 9.30
N LEU A 31 1.44 -0.54 8.37
CA LEU A 31 0.28 -1.42 8.25
C LEU A 31 0.18 -2.42 9.40
N GLU A 32 1.30 -3.02 9.81
CA GLU A 32 1.36 -3.91 10.97
C GLU A 32 0.95 -3.17 12.25
N LYS A 33 1.45 -1.94 12.44
CA LYS A 33 1.06 -1.11 13.59
C LYS A 33 -0.43 -0.77 13.55
N TRP A 34 -0.93 -0.30 12.42
CA TRP A 34 -2.36 0.00 12.26
C TRP A 34 -3.23 -1.24 12.47
N ALA A 35 -2.83 -2.39 11.93
CA ALA A 35 -3.56 -3.64 12.09
C ALA A 35 -3.64 -4.04 13.57
N ALA A 36 -2.50 -4.03 14.27
CA ALA A 36 -2.43 -4.37 15.69
C ALA A 36 -3.30 -3.43 16.56
N GLU A 37 -3.29 -2.12 16.27
CA GLU A 37 -4.13 -1.13 16.95
C GLU A 37 -5.64 -1.36 16.71
N ASN A 38 -6.02 -2.05 15.64
CA ASN A 38 -7.40 -2.35 15.27
C ASN A 38 -7.82 -3.81 15.54
N GLY A 39 -6.99 -4.61 16.21
CA GLY A 39 -7.30 -6.01 16.52
C GLY A 39 -7.15 -6.98 15.33
N TYR A 40 -6.32 -6.61 14.36
CA TYR A 40 -5.99 -7.42 13.19
C TYR A 40 -4.50 -7.77 13.16
N GLN A 41 -4.17 -8.86 12.49
CA GLN A 41 -2.82 -9.26 12.16
C GLN A 41 -2.62 -9.15 10.65
N LEU A 42 -1.55 -8.48 10.22
CA LEU A 42 -1.19 -8.42 8.81
C LEU A 42 -0.55 -9.75 8.38
N THR A 43 -1.26 -10.51 7.54
CA THR A 43 -0.82 -11.83 7.08
C THR A 43 -0.16 -11.76 5.70
N ASP A 44 -0.64 -10.86 4.82
CA ASP A 44 -0.05 -10.63 3.50
C ASP A 44 -0.06 -9.14 3.10
N MET A 45 0.92 -8.76 2.28
CA MET A 45 1.04 -7.41 1.73
C MET A 45 1.67 -7.46 0.33
N THR A 46 0.88 -7.11 -0.67
CA THR A 46 1.30 -7.00 -2.07
C THR A 46 1.21 -5.56 -2.55
N ARG A 47 2.31 -5.02 -3.10
CA ARG A 47 2.32 -3.68 -3.71
C ARG A 47 1.64 -3.71 -5.07
N CYS A 48 0.65 -2.84 -5.27
CA CYS A 48 -0.10 -2.72 -6.51
C CYS A 48 0.55 -1.67 -7.42
N GLY A 49 0.82 -2.05 -8.68
CA GLY A 49 1.48 -1.20 -9.68
C GLY A 49 0.51 -0.43 -10.58
N TRP A 50 -0.37 -1.15 -11.29
CA TRP A 50 -1.33 -0.57 -12.25
C TRP A 50 -2.79 -0.66 -11.82
N ASN A 51 -3.16 -1.73 -11.11
CA ASN A 51 -4.50 -1.90 -10.56
C ASN A 51 -4.52 -1.39 -9.13
N THR A 52 -5.00 -0.17 -8.92
CA THR A 52 -5.08 0.47 -7.59
C THR A 52 -6.48 0.36 -6.98
N GLY A 53 -7.39 -0.40 -7.61
CA GLY A 53 -8.73 -0.72 -7.12
C GLY A 53 -9.54 0.53 -6.72
N PRO A 54 -9.98 0.67 -5.46
CA PRO A 54 -10.76 1.82 -4.99
C PRO A 54 -10.01 3.15 -5.11
N PHE A 55 -8.69 3.11 -5.32
CA PHE A 55 -7.83 4.28 -5.41
C PHE A 55 -7.42 4.62 -6.86
N GLU A 56 -8.04 4.03 -7.89
CA GLU A 56 -7.78 4.36 -9.30
C GLU A 56 -8.02 5.84 -9.65
N ALA A 57 -8.95 6.50 -8.94
CA ALA A 57 -9.24 7.91 -9.14
C ALA A 57 -8.20 8.86 -8.49
N LEU A 58 -7.29 8.34 -7.65
CA LEU A 58 -6.25 9.15 -7.05
C LEU A 58 -5.12 9.36 -8.08
N SER A 59 -4.84 10.63 -8.39
CA SER A 59 -4.04 11.06 -9.54
C SER A 59 -2.58 10.58 -9.54
N LYS A 60 -1.82 10.91 -10.61
CA LYS A 60 -0.40 10.56 -10.87
C LYS A 60 0.61 10.86 -9.74
N ARG A 61 0.19 11.46 -8.63
CA ARG A 61 0.99 11.77 -7.44
C ARG A 61 0.59 10.96 -6.19
N SER A 62 -0.09 9.83 -6.39
CA SER A 62 -0.60 9.02 -5.30
C SER A 62 0.49 8.20 -4.62
N PRO A 63 0.42 8.02 -3.30
CA PRO A 63 1.28 7.08 -2.61
C PRO A 63 1.08 5.66 -3.16
N PRO A 64 2.07 4.76 -3.01
CA PRO A 64 1.92 3.38 -3.43
C PRO A 64 0.72 2.73 -2.73
N VAL A 65 -0.09 2.03 -3.52
CA VAL A 65 -1.24 1.26 -3.05
C VAL A 65 -0.79 -0.18 -2.78
N TYR A 66 -1.33 -0.77 -1.72
CA TYR A 66 -1.05 -2.13 -1.31
C TYR A 66 -2.36 -2.90 -1.21
N LYS A 67 -2.40 -4.11 -1.73
CA LYS A 67 -3.41 -5.09 -1.36
C LYS A 67 -2.89 -5.84 -0.13
N ILE A 68 -3.68 -5.86 0.93
CA ILE A 68 -3.34 -6.47 2.21
C ILE A 68 -4.34 -7.56 2.56
N ALA A 69 -3.88 -8.59 3.26
CA ALA A 69 -4.73 -9.57 3.91
C ALA A 69 -4.56 -9.42 5.43
N LEU A 70 -5.68 -9.24 6.11
CA LEU A 70 -5.76 -9.02 7.55
C LEU A 70 -6.53 -10.17 8.18
N GLU A 71 -5.93 -10.80 9.19
CA GLU A 71 -6.57 -11.83 9.99
C GLU A 71 -7.08 -11.22 11.30
N ASN A 72 -8.33 -11.47 11.65
CA ASN A 72 -8.88 -11.03 12.93
C ASN A 72 -8.62 -12.07 14.05
N GLU A 73 -8.92 -11.70 15.30
CA GLU A 73 -8.80 -12.59 16.47
C GLU A 73 -9.61 -13.90 16.37
N ARG A 74 -10.58 -13.96 15.43
CA ARG A 74 -11.40 -15.15 15.15
C ARG A 74 -10.82 -16.01 14.03
N GLY A 75 -9.61 -15.72 13.55
CA GLY A 75 -8.93 -16.42 12.46
C GLY A 75 -9.54 -16.20 11.08
N ARG A 76 -10.40 -15.18 10.91
CA ARG A 76 -10.95 -14.83 9.59
C ARG A 76 -10.02 -13.87 8.89
N VAL A 77 -9.59 -14.28 7.69
CA VAL A 77 -8.81 -13.45 6.78
C VAL A 77 -9.76 -12.59 5.94
N GLN A 78 -9.51 -11.29 5.90
CA GLN A 78 -10.20 -10.32 5.07
C GLN A 78 -9.19 -9.55 4.23
N GLU A 79 -9.51 -9.39 2.94
CA GLU A 79 -8.68 -8.60 2.03
C GLU A 79 -9.10 -7.13 2.07
N ALA A 80 -8.11 -6.24 2.00
CA ALA A 80 -8.33 -4.81 1.91
C ALA A 80 -7.28 -4.14 1.02
N TRP A 81 -7.61 -2.94 0.57
CA TRP A 81 -6.73 -2.05 -0.16
C TRP A 81 -6.25 -0.97 0.80
N ALA A 82 -4.94 -0.78 0.88
CA ALA A 82 -4.34 0.18 1.79
C ALA A 82 -3.39 1.15 1.07
N VAL A 83 -3.39 2.40 1.52
CA VAL A 83 -2.43 3.42 1.07
C VAL A 83 -1.70 3.96 2.28
N CYS A 84 -0.37 4.05 2.18
CA CYS A 84 0.51 4.55 3.23
C CYS A 84 1.25 5.80 2.73
N GLY A 85 1.00 6.95 3.34
CA GLY A 85 1.76 8.17 3.02
C GLY A 85 1.18 9.46 3.63
N GLU A 86 2.01 10.51 3.63
CA GLU A 86 1.54 11.87 3.84
C GLU A 86 0.66 12.26 2.65
N GLY A 87 -0.65 12.44 2.88
CA GLY A 87 -1.55 13.02 1.87
C GLY A 87 -2.38 12.03 1.05
N GLY A 88 -2.89 10.96 1.65
CA GLY A 88 -4.05 10.26 1.08
C GLY A 88 -5.31 11.15 1.16
N PHE A 89 -5.77 11.70 0.04
CA PHE A 89 -7.04 12.45 0.00
C PHE A 89 -8.22 11.49 -0.19
N ARG A 90 -8.94 11.15 0.89
CA ARG A 90 -10.32 10.67 0.77
C ARG A 90 -11.22 11.90 0.76
N LEU A 91 -12.12 12.01 -0.22
CA LEU A 91 -13.04 13.15 -0.40
C LEU A 91 -13.96 13.41 0.80
N ASP A 92 -14.03 12.50 1.78
CA ASP A 92 -14.89 12.63 2.97
C ASP A 92 -14.17 12.96 4.29
N LYS A 93 -12.85 12.76 4.41
CA LYS A 93 -12.13 13.02 5.69
C LYS A 93 -10.69 13.48 5.47
N ILE A 94 -10.47 14.78 5.65
CA ILE A 94 -9.14 15.37 5.82
C ILE A 94 -8.69 15.05 7.25
N GLN A 95 -7.92 13.98 7.44
CA GLN A 95 -7.19 13.79 8.69
C GLN A 95 -5.74 14.28 8.52
N PRO A 96 -5.31 15.32 9.27
CA PRO A 96 -3.94 15.80 9.27
C PRO A 96 -3.10 14.87 10.15
N ASN A 97 -2.76 13.69 9.64
CA ASN A 97 -1.85 12.79 10.35
C ASN A 97 -0.76 12.31 9.37
N PRO A 98 0.53 12.57 9.63
CA PRO A 98 1.64 12.08 8.81
C PRO A 98 1.76 10.55 8.78
N HIS A 99 0.92 9.85 9.54
CA HIS A 99 0.77 8.40 9.57
C HIS A 99 -0.56 7.90 8.97
N LEU A 100 -1.14 8.63 8.01
CA LEU A 100 -2.40 8.26 7.39
C LEU A 100 -2.28 6.91 6.67
N VAL A 101 -2.91 5.90 7.27
CA VAL A 101 -3.18 4.60 6.63
C VAL A 101 -4.66 4.61 6.26
N ILE A 102 -4.94 4.67 4.97
CA ILE A 102 -6.32 4.52 4.48
C ILE A 102 -6.50 3.07 4.11
N VAL A 103 -7.48 2.39 4.73
CA VAL A 103 -7.84 1.01 4.41
C VAL A 103 -9.28 0.98 3.88
N VAL A 104 -9.48 0.29 2.76
CA VAL A 104 -10.78 0.05 2.13
C VAL A 104 -10.95 -1.45 1.95
N TRP A 105 -11.96 -2.02 2.58
CA TRP A 105 -12.22 -3.47 2.49
C TRP A 105 -12.62 -3.87 1.06
N ASP A 106 -12.16 -5.02 0.61
CA ASP A 106 -12.43 -5.49 -0.75
C ASP A 106 -13.94 -5.72 -0.99
N ASP A 107 -14.66 -6.15 0.04
CA ASP A 107 -16.12 -6.29 0.01
C ASP A 107 -16.84 -4.94 -0.18
N GLU A 108 -16.39 -3.89 0.51
CA GLU A 108 -16.93 -2.52 0.38
C GLU A 108 -16.69 -1.96 -1.03
N TYR A 109 -15.50 -2.22 -1.60
CA TYR A 109 -15.17 -1.84 -2.97
C TYR A 109 -16.06 -2.55 -4.00
N LYS A 110 -16.23 -3.87 -3.88
CA LYS A 110 -17.08 -4.66 -4.79
C LYS A 110 -18.54 -4.23 -4.73
N GLU A 111 -19.05 -3.93 -3.55
CA GLU A 111 -20.44 -3.47 -3.38
C GLU A 111 -20.66 -2.08 -3.97
N GLY A 112 -19.70 -1.17 -3.79
CA GLY A 112 -19.73 0.17 -4.40
C GLY A 112 -19.63 0.14 -5.92
N TYR A 113 -18.83 -0.78 -6.49
CA TYR A 113 -18.74 -0.97 -7.94
C TYR A 113 -20.07 -1.51 -8.51
N ARG A 114 -20.68 -2.50 -7.86
CA ARG A 114 -21.93 -3.12 -8.31
C ARG A 114 -23.12 -2.15 -8.37
N ARG A 115 -23.16 -1.11 -7.51
CA ARG A 115 -24.22 -0.08 -7.54
C ARG A 115 -24.07 0.97 -8.66
N ARG A 116 -22.94 1.01 -9.37
CA ARG A 116 -22.70 1.95 -10.48
C ARG A 116 -23.00 1.36 -11.87
N ILE A 117 -23.36 0.09 -11.93
CA ILE A 117 -23.73 -0.67 -13.14
C ILE A 117 -25.25 -0.80 -13.17
#